data_AF-A0A7X1M834-F1
#
_entry.id   AF-A0A7X1M834-F1
#
_cell.length_a   1.000
_cell.length_b   1.000
_cell.length_c   1.000
_cell.angle_alpha   90.00
_cell.angle_beta   90.00
_cell.angle_gamma   90.00
#
_symmetry.space_group_name_H-M   'P 1'
#
loop_
_entity.id
_entity.type
_entity.pdbx_description
1 polymer ?
#
loop_
_entity_poly.entity_id
_entity_poly.type
_entity_poly.pdbx_seq_one_letter_code
_entity_poly.pdbx_strand_id
1 'polypeptide(L)'
;MTSEPIRITRGEGGEVEVEGRCDAFAASILARAGFETYPTLRGQWIRLPFDLGRTWENEHASWAAEMLVAARYSVHLDPDLRVSRPGQSTPSAPKHRPAMTAQAPSTGRRTRH
;
A
#
# COMPACT_ATOMS: atom_id res chain seq x y z
N MET A 1 -3.08 22.01 -3.93
CA MET A 1 -3.04 21.03 -5.03
C MET A 1 -3.66 19.74 -4.54
N THR A 2 -4.92 19.49 -4.87
CA THR A 2 -5.59 18.23 -4.55
C THR A 2 -5.02 17.16 -5.48
N SER A 3 -4.04 16.41 -5.02
CA SER A 3 -3.60 15.20 -5.73
C SER A 3 -4.78 14.24 -5.71
N GLU A 4 -5.44 14.07 -6.86
CA GLU A 4 -6.47 13.03 -6.98
C GLU A 4 -5.82 11.69 -6.65
N PRO A 5 -6.43 10.89 -5.77
CA PRO A 5 -5.83 9.64 -5.36
C PRO A 5 -5.86 8.64 -6.53
N ILE A 6 -4.80 7.86 -6.65
CA ILE A 6 -4.70 6.76 -7.62
C ILE A 6 -5.66 5.67 -7.16
N ARG A 7 -6.56 5.21 -8.03
CA ARG A 7 -7.50 4.14 -7.72
C ARG A 7 -7.13 2.91 -8.49
N ILE A 8 -7.03 1.77 -7.81
CA ILE A 8 -6.80 0.47 -8.41
C ILE A 8 -8.05 -0.36 -8.14
N THR A 9 -8.84 -0.59 -9.19
CA THR A 9 -10.15 -1.24 -9.11
C THR A 9 -10.23 -2.41 -10.08
N ARG A 10 -11.07 -3.38 -9.74
CA ARG A 10 -11.42 -4.47 -10.65
C ARG A 10 -12.67 -4.05 -11.43
N GLY A 11 -12.56 -3.93 -12.74
CA GLY A 11 -13.67 -3.65 -13.64
C GLY A 11 -14.65 -4.83 -13.72
N GLU A 12 -15.82 -4.58 -14.30
CA GLU A 12 -16.89 -5.59 -14.46
C GLU A 12 -16.42 -6.80 -15.32
N GLY A 13 -15.50 -6.56 -16.26
CA GLY A 13 -14.85 -7.60 -17.06
C GLY A 13 -13.81 -8.45 -16.30
N GLY A 14 -13.58 -8.16 -15.02
CA GLY A 14 -12.57 -8.83 -14.20
C GLY A 14 -11.15 -8.28 -14.39
N GLU A 15 -10.95 -7.34 -15.32
CA GLU A 15 -9.69 -6.64 -15.53
C GLU A 15 -9.39 -5.69 -14.36
N VAL A 16 -8.10 -5.56 -14.00
CA VAL A 16 -7.68 -4.63 -12.95
C VAL A 16 -7.14 -3.38 -13.61
N GLU A 17 -7.77 -2.25 -13.32
CA GLU A 17 -7.48 -0.97 -13.93
C GLU A 17 -6.98 0.04 -12.91
N VAL A 18 -6.23 1.03 -13.40
CA VAL A 18 -5.78 2.17 -12.62
C VAL A 18 -6.41 3.43 -13.15
N GLU A 19 -7.14 4.11 -12.28
CA GLU A 19 -7.69 5.44 -12.54
C GLU A 19 -6.95 6.50 -11.72
N GLY A 20 -7.04 7.74 -12.20
CA GLY A 20 -6.42 8.90 -11.57
C GLY A 20 -5.12 9.31 -12.24
N ARG A 21 -4.53 10.39 -11.72
CA ARG A 21 -3.37 11.02 -12.33
C ARG A 21 -2.09 10.29 -11.93
N CYS A 22 -1.51 9.55 -12.87
CA CYS A 22 -0.20 8.91 -12.71
C CYS A 22 0.88 9.79 -13.34
N ASP A 23 1.93 10.12 -12.59
CA ASP A 23 3.14 10.71 -13.14
C ASP A 23 4.08 9.63 -13.69
N ALA A 24 5.20 10.03 -14.28
CA ALA A 24 6.16 9.08 -14.86
C ALA A 24 6.73 8.09 -13.82
N PHE A 25 6.83 8.50 -12.55
CA PHE A 25 7.35 7.64 -11.49
C PHE A 25 6.31 6.60 -11.06
N ALA A 26 5.07 7.01 -10.82
CA ALA A 26 3.95 6.10 -10.57
C ALA A 26 3.76 5.12 -11.73
N ALA A 27 3.84 5.58 -12.98
CA ALA A 27 3.79 4.73 -14.16
C ALA A 27 4.94 3.69 -14.18
N SER A 28 6.15 4.05 -13.74
CA SER A 28 7.27 3.10 -13.64
C SER A 28 7.05 2.02 -12.58
N ILE A 29 6.41 2.37 -11.46
CA ILE A 29 6.03 1.40 -10.41
C ILE A 29 4.97 0.45 -10.97
N LEU A 30 3.95 0.98 -11.64
CA LEU A 30 2.88 0.21 -12.26
C LEU A 30 3.44 -0.74 -13.35
N ALA A 31 4.33 -0.27 -14.21
CA ALA A 31 4.99 -1.12 -15.21
C ALA A 31 5.79 -2.26 -14.56
N ARG A 32 6.47 -2.00 -13.44
CA ARG A 32 7.19 -3.03 -12.69
C ARG A 32 6.26 -4.02 -11.99
N ALA A 33 5.04 -3.59 -11.66
CA ALA A 33 3.97 -4.45 -11.17
C ALA A 33 3.30 -5.25 -12.29
N GLY A 34 3.73 -5.12 -13.55
CA GLY A 34 3.14 -5.82 -14.70
C GLY A 34 1.93 -5.11 -15.32
N PHE A 35 1.63 -3.86 -14.92
CA PHE A 35 0.58 -3.09 -15.60
C PHE A 35 1.06 -2.59 -16.95
N GLU A 36 0.17 -2.64 -17.92
CA GLU A 36 0.38 -2.14 -19.27
C GLU A 36 -0.29 -0.77 -19.41
N THR A 37 0.43 0.17 -20.02
CA THR A 37 -0.08 1.52 -20.27
C THR A 37 -0.49 1.65 -21.74
N TYR A 38 -1.76 1.93 -21.96
CA TYR A 38 -2.35 2.15 -23.27
C TYR A 38 -2.62 3.65 -23.46
N PRO A 39 -2.04 4.30 -24.47
CA PRO A 39 -2.38 5.68 -24.80
C PRO A 39 -3.81 5.75 -25.32
N THR A 40 -4.63 6.66 -24.78
CA THR A 40 -6.01 6.87 -25.21
C THR A 40 -6.26 8.33 -25.58
N LEU A 41 -7.37 8.60 -26.27
CA LEU A 41 -7.78 9.97 -26.66
C LEU A 41 -7.98 10.90 -25.46
N ARG A 42 -8.19 10.34 -24.25
CA ARG A 42 -8.44 11.09 -23.02
C ARG A 42 -7.28 11.03 -22.01
N GLY A 43 -6.15 10.46 -22.40
CA GLY A 43 -4.98 10.35 -21.53
C GLY A 43 -4.35 8.97 -21.63
N GLN A 44 -4.23 8.28 -20.50
CA GLN A 44 -3.62 6.97 -20.40
C GLN A 44 -4.60 6.04 -19.71
N TRP A 45 -4.73 4.84 -20.24
CA TRP A 45 -5.47 3.75 -19.62
C TRP A 45 -4.48 2.69 -19.19
N ILE A 46 -4.41 2.43 -17.90
CA ILE A 46 -3.42 1.53 -17.33
C ILE A 46 -4.16 0.34 -16.75
N ARG A 47 -3.83 -0.88 -17.20
CA ARG A 47 -4.49 -2.11 -16.72
C ARG A 47 -3.51 -3.27 -16.62
N LEU A 48 -3.83 -4.24 -15.75
CA LEU A 48 -3.15 -5.53 -15.75
C LEU A 48 -3.65 -6.40 -16.89
N PRO A 49 -2.80 -7.32 -17.40
CA PRO A 49 -3.26 -8.40 -18.25
C PRO A 49 -4.34 -9.22 -17.55
N PHE A 50 -5.46 -9.43 -18.22
CA PHE A 50 -6.51 -10.35 -17.81
C PHE A 50 -6.16 -11.76 -18.29
N ASP A 51 -6.77 -12.80 -17.70
CA ASP A 51 -6.56 -14.24 -17.98
C ASP A 51 -5.33 -14.91 -17.31
N LEU A 52 -4.53 -14.19 -16.52
CA LEU A 52 -3.42 -14.79 -15.76
C LEU A 52 -3.84 -15.41 -14.42
N GLY A 53 -5.11 -15.23 -14.06
CA GLY A 53 -5.74 -15.82 -12.88
C GLY A 53 -5.87 -14.83 -11.72
N ARG A 54 -7.00 -14.93 -11.00
CA ARG A 54 -7.40 -13.97 -9.97
C ARG A 54 -6.35 -13.78 -8.86
N THR A 55 -5.68 -14.84 -8.45
CA THR A 55 -4.62 -14.77 -7.43
C THR A 55 -3.44 -13.92 -7.91
N TRP A 56 -2.97 -14.15 -9.14
CA TRP A 56 -1.87 -13.40 -9.72
C TRP A 56 -2.22 -11.92 -9.85
N GLU A 57 -3.41 -11.62 -10.38
CA GLU A 57 -3.91 -10.25 -10.54
C GLU A 57 -4.00 -9.53 -9.19
N ASN A 58 -4.55 -10.20 -8.16
CA ASN A 58 -4.67 -9.63 -6.82
C ASN A 58 -3.29 -9.38 -6.18
N GLU A 59 -2.33 -10.29 -6.36
CA GLU A 59 -0.96 -10.13 -5.85
C GLU A 59 -0.26 -8.93 -6.50
N HIS A 60 -0.38 -8.77 -7.82
CA HIS A 60 0.27 -7.69 -8.57
C HIS A 60 -0.39 -6.34 -8.27
N ALA A 61 -1.72 -6.31 -8.15
CA ALA A 61 -2.47 -5.13 -7.73
C ALA A 61 -2.13 -4.70 -6.30
N SER A 62 -2.07 -5.65 -5.36
CA SER A 62 -1.67 -5.39 -3.97
C SER A 62 -0.24 -4.87 -3.90
N TRP A 63 0.69 -5.48 -4.65
CA TRP A 63 2.09 -5.04 -4.70
C TRP A 63 2.23 -3.62 -5.25
N ALA A 64 1.52 -3.30 -6.34
CA ALA A 64 1.49 -1.96 -6.91
C ALA A 64 1.00 -0.92 -5.90
N ALA A 65 -0.13 -1.20 -5.24
CA ALA A 65 -0.70 -0.32 -4.24
C ALA A 65 0.28 -0.05 -3.09
N GLU A 66 0.94 -1.09 -2.57
CA GLU A 66 1.94 -0.95 -1.51
C GLU A 66 3.13 -0.09 -1.94
N MET A 67 3.65 -0.29 -3.14
CA MET A 67 4.78 0.48 -3.65
C MET A 67 4.43 1.95 -3.87
N LEU A 68 3.22 2.23 -4.38
CA LEU A 68 2.72 3.59 -4.53
C LEU A 68 2.53 4.26 -3.16
N VAL A 69 1.98 3.55 -2.16
CA VAL A 69 1.86 4.05 -0.78
C VAL A 69 3.24 4.30 -0.17
N ALA A 70 4.21 3.39 -0.37
CA ALA A 70 5.59 3.56 0.08
C ALA A 70 6.25 4.79 -0.55
N ALA A 71 5.92 5.08 -1.81
CA ALA A 71 6.33 6.28 -2.54
C ALA A 71 5.52 7.54 -2.18
N ARG A 72 4.67 7.50 -1.14
CA ARG A 72 3.85 8.61 -0.63
C ARG A 72 2.72 9.06 -1.54
N TYR A 73 2.28 8.22 -2.48
CA TYR A 73 1.04 8.48 -3.22
C TYR A 73 -0.18 8.07 -2.39
N SER A 74 -1.27 8.82 -2.54
CA SER A 74 -2.58 8.42 -2.02
C SER A 74 -3.20 7.39 -2.96
N VAL A 75 -3.41 6.16 -2.46
CA VAL A 75 -3.93 5.04 -3.25
C VAL A 75 -5.21 4.48 -2.61
N HIS A 76 -6.23 4.25 -3.44
CA HIS A 76 -7.38 3.43 -3.08
C HIS A 76 -7.32 2.12 -3.83
N LEU A 77 -7.08 1.03 -3.10
CA LEU A 77 -7.15 -0.34 -3.63
C LEU A 77 -8.51 -0.94 -3.28
N ASP A 78 -9.17 -1.52 -4.28
CA ASP A 78 -10.42 -2.28 -4.09
C ASP A 78 -10.22 -3.43 -3.09
N PRO A 79 -11.14 -3.63 -2.12
CA PRO A 79 -11.01 -4.70 -1.13
C PRO A 79 -10.96 -6.10 -1.74
N ASP A 80 -11.55 -6.36 -2.91
CA ASP A 80 -11.48 -7.66 -3.60
C ASP A 80 -10.06 -7.98 -4.09
N LEU A 81 -9.25 -6.94 -4.32
CA LEU A 81 -7.86 -7.06 -4.75
C LEU A 81 -6.88 -7.26 -3.59
N ARG A 82 -7.33 -7.10 -2.33
CA ARG A 82 -6.46 -7.25 -1.16
C ARG A 82 -6.11 -8.70 -0.92
N VAL A 83 -4.86 -9.05 -1.18
CA VAL A 83 -4.30 -10.32 -0.73
C VAL A 83 -3.90 -10.17 0.73
N SER A 84 -4.57 -10.90 1.62
CA SER A 84 -4.12 -11.05 3.00
C SER A 84 -2.86 -11.93 3.01
N ARG A 85 -1.70 -11.33 2.76
CA ARG A 85 -0.43 -12.05 2.83
C ARG A 85 -0.08 -12.30 4.31
N PRO A 86 -0.03 -13.57 4.78
CA PRO A 86 0.44 -13.86 6.12
C PRO A 86 1.95 -13.56 6.14
N GLY A 87 2.34 -12.44 6.76
CA GLY A 87 3.76 -12.07 6.92
C GLY A 87 4.14 -10.67 6.40
N GLN A 88 3.24 -9.96 5.73
CA GLN A 88 3.48 -8.57 5.32
C GLN A 88 3.17 -7.66 6.50
N SER A 89 4.14 -7.59 7.42
CA SER A 89 4.16 -6.59 8.47
C SER A 89 4.09 -5.23 7.79
N THR A 90 3.07 -4.46 8.14
CA THR A 90 3.07 -3.01 8.01
C THR A 90 4.47 -2.48 8.34
N PRO A 91 5.01 -1.47 7.63
CA PRO A 91 6.20 -0.79 8.13
C PRO A 91 5.80 -0.23 9.49
N SER A 92 6.22 -0.95 10.54
CA SER A 92 5.90 -0.61 11.91
C SER A 92 6.52 0.76 12.11
N ALA A 93 5.68 1.79 12.15
CA ALA A 93 6.10 3.12 12.54
C ALA A 93 7.00 2.97 13.78
N PRO A 94 8.16 3.64 13.85
CA PRO A 94 9.02 3.51 15.01
C PRO A 94 8.20 3.91 16.23
N LYS A 95 7.87 2.94 17.09
CA LYS A 95 7.24 3.20 18.37
C LYS A 95 8.24 4.03 19.16
N HIS A 96 8.03 5.34 19.16
CA HIS A 96 8.72 6.25 20.06
C HIS A 96 8.43 5.74 21.46
N ARG A 97 9.42 5.10 22.08
CA ARG A 97 9.35 4.69 23.49
C ARG A 97 9.18 5.99 24.28
N PRO A 98 8.09 6.19 25.04
CA PRO A 98 8.07 7.30 25.98
C PRO A 98 9.18 7.01 27.00
N ALA A 99 10.14 7.92 27.11
CA ALA A 99 11.11 7.91 28.19
C ALA A 99 10.34 8.13 29.50
N MET A 100 9.94 7.05 30.16
CA MET A 100 9.40 7.11 31.51
C MET A 100 10.55 7.49 32.45
N THR A 101 10.47 8.72 32.91
CA THR A 101 11.11 9.27 34.11
C THR A 101 11.26 8.22 35.20
N ALA A 102 12.50 7.86 35.51
CA ALA A 102 12.82 7.11 36.71
C ALA A 102 12.50 8.00 37.93
N GLN A 103 11.31 7.79 38.49
CA GLN A 103 10.89 8.32 39.77
C GLN A 103 11.71 7.65 40.89
N ALA A 104 12.14 8.48 41.85
CA ALA A 104 13.00 8.14 42.98
C ALA A 104 12.49 6.97 43.85
N PRO A 105 13.37 6.19 44.51
CA PRO A 105 12.95 5.18 45.46
C PRO A 105 12.51 5.80 46.80
N SER A 106 11.25 5.56 47.16
CA SER A 106 10.69 5.79 48.49
C SER A 106 11.06 4.67 49.47
N THR A 107 11.82 5.05 50.48
CA THR A 107 11.71 4.72 51.91
C THR A 107 11.04 3.40 52.36
N GLY A 108 11.81 2.54 53.04
CA GLY A 108 11.42 2.07 54.38
C GLY A 108 11.34 0.55 54.68
N ARG A 109 12.23 0.12 55.60
CA ARG A 109 11.88 -0.51 56.90
C ARG A 109 11.57 -2.04 56.99
N ARG A 110 12.52 -2.77 57.64
CA ARG A 110 12.43 -3.54 58.92
C ARG A 110 12.66 -5.09 58.97
N THR A 111 13.65 -5.43 59.82
CA THR A 111 13.73 -6.46 60.89
C THR A 111 14.27 -7.89 60.67
N ARG A 112 15.17 -8.23 61.62
CA ARG A 112 15.45 -9.52 62.31
C ARG A 112 16.24 -10.62 61.59
N HIS A 113 17.40 -10.97 62.13
CA HIS A 113 17.55 -12.08 63.08
C HIS A 113 18.79 -11.90 63.96
#